data_AF-A0A6L5DVV2-F1
#
_entry.id   AF-A0A6L5DVV2-F1
#
_cell.length_a   1.000
_cell.length_b   1.000
_cell.length_c   1.000
_cell.angle_alpha   90.00
_cell.angle_beta   90.00
_cell.angle_gamma   90.00
#
_symmetry.space_group_name_H-M   'P 1'
#
loop_
_entity.id
_entity.type
_entity.pdbx_description
1 polymer ?
#
loop_
_entity_poly.entity_id
_entity_poly.type
_entity_poly.pdbx_seq_one_letter_code
_entity_poly.pdbx_strand_id
1 'polypeptide(L)'
;MILNSACEDIFGSDDSSHATIEVVAGDKQNGHLGSTLNIPIKIKGHAKNSNGRLMLKCKTFQGNGGLNDGIGDIYESSLKKLLTDGETVSFTWRLGCDQENQKIKIYVHERRSDEKGFYDNGSGYNEQASDSLIIESNGTLKKGWNRSAGYYRLDPSRIKIRSFDGQTLFMINNYLYRSDDGGLNWEKVEGVPHNGYLFDAQFNSQGTLYVLTSDNGVCYTNDFENWEFINNGFVKDNNPTCFLVRDEVMYVSFYGEGIYKTVNQGKFWEKLHVKNNPGSINHIACHPNGDIYLVEDYQGLWVSKDQGALWKLIYLNSYVNYKIEDFKIDDKGFLYFGSHGASISKLSPENYEGEIHIYFYNNTRNNQFVNNITIENGEVYYLVNNMHYPGIYSIANNWQLIDINFKGQIDFFYRKADGNFLVLKENGLYYYNE
;
A
#
# COMPACT_ATOMS: atom_id res chain seq x y z
N MET A 1 54.26 15.98 2.57
CA MET A 1 52.99 15.68 3.25
C MET A 1 51.92 16.33 2.41
N ILE A 2 51.08 15.62 1.65
CA ILE A 2 50.25 14.47 2.02
C ILE A 2 50.31 13.45 0.88
N LEU A 3 50.46 12.16 1.24
CA LEU A 3 50.47 11.03 0.33
C LEU A 3 49.04 10.52 0.12
N ASN A 4 48.66 10.35 -1.15
CA ASN A 4 47.61 9.43 -1.58
C ASN A 4 48.02 8.00 -1.23
N SER A 5 47.13 7.22 -0.60
CA SER A 5 47.22 5.75 -0.61
C SER A 5 45.95 5.20 -1.23
N ALA A 6 46.05 4.86 -2.52
CA ALA A 6 45.17 3.89 -3.14
C ALA A 6 45.48 2.52 -2.50
N CYS A 7 44.45 1.85 -1.99
CA CYS A 7 44.56 0.45 -1.60
C CYS A 7 44.30 -0.36 -2.88
N GLU A 8 45.36 -0.84 -3.52
CA GLU A 8 45.27 -1.86 -4.56
C GLU A 8 45.08 -3.22 -3.87
N ASP A 9 43.96 -3.87 -4.17
CA ASP A 9 43.67 -5.24 -3.79
C ASP A 9 44.56 -6.20 -4.59
N ILE A 10 45.52 -6.83 -3.92
CA ILE A 10 46.21 -8.02 -4.40
C ILE A 10 45.68 -9.19 -3.58
N PHE A 11 44.76 -9.96 -4.15
CA PHE A 11 44.39 -11.28 -3.62
C PHE A 11 44.82 -12.37 -4.61
N GLY A 12 45.88 -13.07 -4.23
CA GLY A 12 46.38 -14.26 -4.90
C GLY A 12 47.15 -15.12 -3.92
N SER A 13 46.43 -15.91 -3.10
CA SER A 13 46.88 -17.18 -2.50
C SER A 13 45.77 -17.74 -1.60
N ASP A 14 45.48 -19.04 -1.71
CA ASP A 14 44.65 -19.84 -0.79
C ASP A 14 44.93 -19.50 0.68
N ASP A 15 44.00 -18.79 1.34
CA ASP A 15 44.03 -18.54 2.78
C ASP A 15 42.81 -19.21 3.42
N SER A 16 42.97 -20.47 3.82
CA SER A 16 41.93 -21.32 4.41
C SER A 16 41.61 -20.96 5.87
N SER A 17 41.78 -19.69 6.27
CA SER A 17 41.64 -19.26 7.65
C SER A 17 40.21 -18.87 8.04
N HIS A 18 39.33 -18.61 7.06
CA HIS A 18 37.93 -18.19 7.25
C HIS A 18 37.01 -18.75 6.15
N ALA A 19 35.71 -18.82 6.41
CA ALA A 19 34.71 -19.18 5.38
C ALA A 19 34.59 -18.09 4.31
N THR A 20 34.40 -18.49 3.06
CA THR A 20 34.33 -17.60 1.90
C THR A 20 33.08 -17.85 1.05
N ILE A 21 32.77 -16.88 0.18
CA ILE A 21 31.71 -17.01 -0.81
C ILE A 21 32.17 -16.54 -2.18
N GLU A 22 31.64 -17.16 -3.23
CA GLU A 22 31.90 -16.76 -4.62
C GLU A 22 30.62 -16.73 -5.45
N VAL A 23 30.59 -15.83 -6.45
CA VAL A 23 29.53 -15.82 -7.45
C VAL A 23 29.86 -16.81 -8.55
N VAL A 24 29.00 -17.82 -8.73
CA VAL A 24 29.18 -18.85 -9.75
C VAL A 24 28.49 -18.45 -11.06
N ALA A 25 27.36 -17.71 -10.98
CA ALA A 25 26.60 -17.27 -12.14
C ALA A 25 25.62 -16.15 -11.80
N GLY A 26 25.15 -15.43 -12.84
CA GLY A 26 24.00 -14.52 -12.73
C GLY A 26 24.33 -13.15 -12.13
N ASP A 27 25.60 -12.74 -12.07
CA ASP A 27 25.97 -11.35 -11.76
C ASP A 27 25.96 -10.47 -13.02
N LYS A 28 25.97 -9.13 -12.84
CA LYS A 28 26.08 -8.11 -13.90
C LYS A 28 25.00 -8.23 -14.98
N GLN A 29 23.78 -8.54 -14.57
CA GLN A 29 22.66 -8.67 -15.49
C GLN A 29 22.11 -7.31 -15.91
N ASN A 30 21.37 -7.32 -17.02
CA ASN A 30 20.55 -6.20 -17.44
C ASN A 30 19.08 -6.64 -17.43
N GLY A 31 18.21 -5.74 -16.98
CA GLY A 31 16.77 -5.96 -16.96
C GLY A 31 16.00 -4.66 -17.01
N HIS A 32 14.72 -4.75 -16.64
CA HIS A 32 13.85 -3.59 -16.53
C HIS A 32 13.55 -3.28 -15.07
N LEU A 33 13.46 -2.00 -14.72
CA LEU A 33 13.12 -1.58 -13.37
C LEU A 33 11.80 -2.21 -12.91
N GLY A 34 11.76 -2.64 -11.65
CA GLY A 34 10.61 -3.32 -11.04
C GLY A 34 10.41 -4.79 -11.43
N SER A 35 11.13 -5.29 -12.43
CA SER A 35 11.01 -6.67 -12.94
C SER A 35 11.94 -7.65 -12.21
N THR A 36 11.56 -8.93 -12.19
CA THR A 36 12.43 -10.01 -11.74
C THR A 36 13.34 -10.44 -12.89
N LEU A 37 14.64 -10.48 -12.63
CA LEU A 37 15.65 -10.96 -13.57
C LEU A 37 15.47 -12.45 -13.84
N ASN A 38 15.58 -12.82 -15.12
CA ASN A 38 15.29 -14.17 -15.60
C ASN A 38 16.40 -15.18 -15.29
N ILE A 39 17.64 -14.72 -15.08
CA ILE A 39 18.77 -15.61 -14.76
C ILE A 39 18.95 -15.59 -13.23
N PRO A 40 18.84 -16.73 -12.55
CA PRO A 40 19.11 -16.78 -11.12
C PRO A 40 20.58 -16.48 -10.81
N ILE A 41 20.83 -15.70 -9.76
CA ILE A 41 22.15 -15.53 -9.19
C ILE A 41 22.51 -16.79 -8.43
N LYS A 42 23.70 -17.33 -8.66
CA LYS A 42 24.21 -18.51 -7.96
C LYS A 42 25.41 -18.15 -7.10
N ILE A 43 25.30 -18.41 -5.80
CA ILE A 43 26.38 -18.20 -4.83
C ILE A 43 26.81 -19.56 -4.30
N LYS A 44 28.11 -19.80 -4.27
CA LYS A 44 28.69 -20.98 -3.63
C LYS A 44 29.43 -20.56 -2.38
N GLY A 45 29.21 -21.30 -1.29
CA GLY A 45 29.90 -21.07 -0.03
C GLY A 45 30.96 -22.14 0.21
N HIS A 46 32.08 -21.72 0.80
CA HIS A 46 33.16 -22.61 1.23
C HIS A 46 33.40 -22.41 2.72
N ALA A 47 33.21 -23.47 3.50
CA ALA A 47 33.39 -23.42 4.95
C ALA A 47 34.85 -23.67 5.31
N LYS A 48 35.31 -23.05 6.40
CA LYS A 48 36.64 -23.32 6.94
C LYS A 48 36.76 -24.77 7.40
N ASN A 49 35.69 -25.30 8.02
CA ASN A 49 35.66 -26.64 8.56
C ASN A 49 34.69 -27.51 7.77
N SER A 50 35.01 -28.79 7.60
CA SER A 50 34.14 -29.77 6.93
C SER A 50 32.76 -29.94 7.58
N ASN A 51 32.61 -29.58 8.86
CA ASN A 51 31.34 -29.55 9.60
C ASN A 51 30.75 -28.14 9.76
N GLY A 52 31.40 -27.11 9.21
CA GLY A 52 30.94 -25.72 9.26
C GLY A 52 29.67 -25.54 8.45
N ARG A 53 28.74 -24.74 8.97
CA ARG A 53 27.52 -24.35 8.28
C ARG A 53 27.58 -22.88 7.96
N LEU A 54 27.26 -22.50 6.73
CA LEU A 54 27.37 -21.12 6.28
C LEU A 54 26.01 -20.45 6.34
N MET A 55 25.90 -19.36 7.07
CA MET A 55 24.75 -18.48 7.07
C MET A 55 25.00 -17.32 6.12
N LEU A 56 24.26 -17.27 5.02
CA LEU A 56 24.23 -16.09 4.15
C LEU A 56 23.30 -15.04 4.74
N LYS A 57 23.70 -13.78 4.63
CA LYS A 57 22.84 -12.60 4.87
C LYS A 57 22.98 -11.65 3.69
N CYS A 58 21.87 -11.26 3.09
CA CYS A 58 21.87 -10.29 1.99
C CYS A 58 21.33 -8.94 2.47
N LYS A 59 21.92 -7.85 1.96
CA LYS A 59 21.43 -6.49 2.18
C LYS A 59 21.56 -5.69 0.90
N THR A 60 20.52 -4.96 0.53
CA THR A 60 20.61 -3.98 -0.55
C THR A 60 21.65 -2.92 -0.20
N PHE A 61 22.64 -2.75 -1.08
CA PHE A 61 23.77 -1.86 -0.89
C PHE A 61 23.62 -0.57 -1.70
N GLN A 62 23.05 -0.68 -2.89
CA GLN A 62 22.67 0.42 -3.77
C GLN A 62 21.40 0.03 -4.50
N GLY A 63 20.47 0.97 -4.70
CA GLY A 63 19.15 0.67 -5.21
C GLY A 63 18.16 0.32 -4.11
N ASN A 64 16.93 0.05 -4.52
CA ASN A 64 15.92 -0.58 -3.70
C ASN A 64 15.42 -1.89 -4.30
N GLY A 65 16.23 -2.58 -5.12
CA GLY A 65 15.97 -3.96 -5.52
C GLY A 65 16.32 -4.96 -4.42
N GLY A 66 15.84 -6.20 -4.58
CA GLY A 66 16.08 -7.25 -3.58
C GLY A 66 15.99 -8.66 -4.14
N LEU A 67 16.57 -9.61 -3.40
CA LEU A 67 16.52 -11.03 -3.73
C LEU A 67 15.23 -11.65 -3.21
N ASN A 68 14.65 -12.57 -3.97
CA ASN A 68 13.50 -13.37 -3.58
C ASN A 68 13.93 -14.84 -3.41
N ASP A 69 13.60 -15.42 -2.25
CA ASP A 69 13.85 -16.82 -1.87
C ASP A 69 12.57 -17.64 -1.64
N GLY A 70 11.40 -17.04 -1.86
CA GLY A 70 10.09 -17.65 -1.63
C GLY A 70 9.58 -17.59 -0.19
N ILE A 71 10.21 -16.84 0.74
CA ILE A 71 9.84 -16.84 2.18
C ILE A 71 9.27 -15.50 2.71
N GLY A 72 9.33 -14.38 1.99
CA GLY A 72 8.71 -13.15 2.49
C GLY A 72 9.13 -11.89 1.74
N ASP A 73 8.65 -10.75 2.23
CA ASP A 73 8.80 -9.43 1.62
C ASP A 73 10.25 -9.14 1.21
N ILE A 74 10.43 -8.86 -0.09
CA ILE A 74 11.71 -8.62 -0.77
C ILE A 74 12.51 -7.48 -0.11
N TYR A 75 11.84 -6.66 0.70
CA TYR A 75 12.38 -5.45 1.32
C TYR A 75 12.64 -5.59 2.83
N GLU A 76 12.22 -6.69 3.47
CA GLU A 76 12.28 -6.83 4.94
C GLU A 76 13.11 -8.02 5.43
N SER A 77 13.49 -8.96 4.55
CA SER A 77 14.29 -10.11 4.95
C SER A 77 15.73 -9.99 4.45
N SER A 78 16.68 -9.89 5.40
CA SER A 78 18.01 -10.41 5.15
C SER A 78 17.83 -11.89 4.82
N LEU A 79 18.00 -12.27 3.56
CA LEU A 79 17.92 -13.66 3.15
C LEU A 79 18.83 -14.48 4.05
N LYS A 80 18.29 -15.50 4.73
CA LYS A 80 19.03 -16.36 5.67
C LYS A 80 18.98 -17.77 5.13
N LYS A 81 20.11 -18.27 4.63
CA LYS A 81 20.22 -19.64 4.15
C LYS A 81 21.43 -20.31 4.77
N LEU A 82 21.18 -21.48 5.35
CA LEU A 82 22.20 -22.39 5.86
C LEU A 82 22.67 -23.29 4.72
N LEU A 83 23.98 -23.31 4.48
CA LEU A 83 24.62 -24.14 3.47
C LEU A 83 25.66 -25.06 4.11
N THR A 84 25.91 -26.22 3.51
CA THR A 84 27.14 -26.98 3.76
C THR A 84 28.29 -26.47 2.91
N ASP A 85 29.51 -26.87 3.26
CA ASP A 85 30.68 -26.62 2.44
C ASP A 85 30.49 -27.08 0.98
N GLY A 86 30.85 -26.22 0.03
CA GLY A 86 30.73 -26.45 -1.41
C GLY A 86 29.30 -26.38 -1.97
N GLU A 87 28.27 -26.14 -1.14
CA GLU A 87 26.89 -26.05 -1.60
C GLU A 87 26.65 -24.74 -2.38
N THR A 88 25.85 -24.83 -3.44
CA THR A 88 25.43 -23.67 -4.25
C THR A 88 23.97 -23.36 -4.00
N VAL A 89 23.68 -22.09 -3.74
CA VAL A 89 22.32 -21.55 -3.63
C VAL A 89 21.99 -20.69 -4.84
N SER A 90 20.73 -20.71 -5.26
CA SER A 90 20.20 -19.84 -6.31
C SER A 90 19.17 -18.86 -5.77
N PHE A 91 19.22 -17.62 -6.26
CA PHE A 91 18.30 -16.54 -5.93
C PHE A 91 17.76 -15.89 -7.18
N THR A 92 16.52 -15.40 -7.13
CA THR A 92 16.01 -14.47 -8.15
C THR A 92 16.16 -13.05 -7.64
N TRP A 93 16.53 -12.11 -8.51
CA TRP A 93 16.67 -10.70 -8.14
C TRP A 93 15.57 -9.90 -8.80
N ARG A 94 14.76 -9.23 -8.00
CA ARG A 94 13.85 -8.18 -8.47
C ARG A 94 14.55 -6.82 -8.43
N LEU A 95 14.71 -6.20 -9.59
CA LEU A 95 15.24 -4.85 -9.68
C LEU A 95 14.25 -3.86 -9.03
N GLY A 96 14.81 -2.92 -8.29
CA GLY A 96 14.13 -1.74 -7.77
C GLY A 96 13.75 -0.75 -8.88
N CYS A 97 13.28 0.43 -8.47
CA CYS A 97 12.86 1.50 -9.38
C CYS A 97 13.50 2.86 -9.07
N ASP A 98 14.30 2.96 -8.01
CA ASP A 98 14.92 4.22 -7.56
C ASP A 98 16.12 4.64 -8.42
N GLN A 99 16.82 3.67 -9.03
CA GLN A 99 17.98 3.94 -9.87
C GLN A 99 18.31 2.78 -10.82
N GLU A 100 19.07 3.10 -11.88
CA GLU A 100 19.49 2.15 -12.91
C GLU A 100 20.46 1.09 -12.35
N ASN A 101 21.58 1.51 -11.77
CA ASN A 101 22.59 0.59 -11.24
C ASN A 101 22.24 0.19 -9.80
N GLN A 102 22.08 -1.11 -9.57
CA GLN A 102 21.70 -1.65 -8.27
C GLN A 102 22.71 -2.68 -7.81
N LYS A 103 22.94 -2.71 -6.49
CA LYS A 103 23.93 -3.58 -5.86
C LYS A 103 23.36 -4.23 -4.61
N ILE A 104 23.64 -5.51 -4.44
CA ILE A 104 23.32 -6.25 -3.22
C ILE A 104 24.63 -6.77 -2.65
N LYS A 105 24.85 -6.50 -1.36
CA LYS A 105 25.98 -7.03 -0.62
C LYS A 105 25.54 -8.30 0.10
N ILE A 106 26.29 -9.37 -0.12
CA ILE A 106 26.06 -10.69 0.46
C ILE A 106 27.18 -10.93 1.46
N TYR A 107 26.80 -11.26 2.69
CA TYR A 107 27.70 -11.60 3.79
C TYR A 107 27.59 -13.08 4.08
N VAL A 108 28.71 -13.71 4.42
CA VAL A 108 28.71 -15.06 4.97
C VAL A 108 29.21 -15.05 6.40
N HIS A 109 28.55 -15.82 7.24
CA HIS A 109 28.98 -16.11 8.60
C HIS A 109 29.07 -17.62 8.75
N GLU A 110 30.21 -18.14 9.17
CA GLU A 110 30.33 -19.55 9.54
C GLU A 110 29.73 -19.77 10.94
N ARG A 111 28.84 -20.75 11.07
CA ARG A 111 28.26 -21.22 12.32
C ARG A 111 28.72 -22.65 12.58
N ARG A 112 28.94 -22.98 13.85
CA ARG A 112 29.10 -24.37 14.27
C ARG A 112 27.74 -24.96 14.63
N SER A 113 27.52 -26.22 14.28
CA SER A 113 26.26 -26.92 14.54
C SER A 113 25.94 -27.10 16.03
N ASP A 114 26.90 -26.90 16.92
CA ASP A 114 26.80 -27.05 18.38
C ASP A 114 26.55 -25.72 19.12
N GLU A 115 26.48 -24.58 18.43
CA GLU A 115 26.24 -23.28 19.05
C GLU A 115 24.76 -23.07 19.47
N LYS A 116 24.55 -22.55 20.68
CA LYS A 116 23.23 -22.23 21.22
C LYS A 116 22.57 -21.12 20.38
N GLY A 117 21.33 -21.30 19.92
CA GLY A 117 20.65 -20.35 19.01
C GLY A 117 20.97 -20.54 17.52
N PHE A 118 21.56 -21.69 17.14
CA PHE A 118 21.82 -22.06 15.75
C PHE A 118 20.56 -22.06 14.87
N TYR A 119 19.41 -22.46 15.44
CA TYR A 119 18.10 -22.44 14.79
C TYR A 119 17.26 -21.21 15.13
N ASP A 120 17.73 -20.33 16.02
CA ASP A 120 17.03 -19.08 16.27
C ASP A 120 17.19 -18.18 15.05
N ASN A 121 16.06 -17.69 14.54
CA ASN A 121 15.97 -16.75 13.42
C ASN A 121 16.63 -15.38 13.69
N GLY A 122 17.38 -15.25 14.80
CA GLY A 122 18.56 -14.40 14.92
C GLY A 122 18.30 -12.90 14.79
N SER A 123 17.75 -12.31 15.84
CA SER A 123 17.67 -10.86 16.09
C SER A 123 18.88 -10.31 16.87
N GLY A 124 19.96 -11.08 17.08
CA GLY A 124 20.98 -10.73 18.09
C GLY A 124 22.46 -10.99 17.78
N TYR A 125 22.87 -11.23 16.53
CA TYR A 125 24.29 -11.49 16.23
C TYR A 125 24.97 -10.34 15.48
N ASN A 126 25.77 -9.56 16.24
CA ASN A 126 26.71 -8.52 15.78
C ASN A 126 28.13 -9.09 15.58
N GLU A 127 28.27 -10.28 14.99
CA GLU A 127 29.59 -10.78 14.60
C GLU A 127 30.00 -10.25 13.23
N GLN A 128 31.28 -9.92 13.10
CA GLN A 128 31.89 -9.55 11.82
C GLN A 128 31.71 -10.70 10.82
N ALA A 129 31.29 -10.38 9.60
CA ALA A 129 31.17 -11.38 8.54
C ALA A 129 32.52 -12.04 8.25
N SER A 130 32.51 -13.35 7.99
CA SER A 130 33.72 -14.10 7.62
C SER A 130 34.24 -13.64 6.25
N ASP A 131 33.32 -13.36 5.34
CA ASP A 131 33.59 -12.81 4.01
C ASP A 131 32.33 -12.06 3.50
N SER A 132 32.51 -11.22 2.48
CA SER A 132 31.40 -10.57 1.78
C SER A 132 31.73 -10.26 0.33
N LEU A 133 30.73 -10.37 -0.53
CA LEU A 133 30.83 -9.95 -1.94
C LEU A 133 29.70 -9.01 -2.33
N ILE A 134 29.88 -8.29 -3.42
CA ILE A 134 28.87 -7.42 -4.01
C ILE A 134 28.51 -8.00 -5.39
N ILE A 135 27.21 -8.18 -5.61
CA ILE A 135 26.63 -8.40 -6.93
C ILE A 135 26.01 -7.10 -7.43
N GLU A 136 26.01 -6.91 -8.74
CA GLU A 136 25.48 -5.72 -9.39
C GLU A 136 24.61 -6.08 -10.61
N SER A 137 23.65 -5.23 -10.94
CA SER A 137 22.84 -5.34 -12.15
C SER A 137 22.29 -3.98 -12.54
N ASN A 138 21.96 -3.82 -13.82
CA ASN A 138 21.41 -2.57 -14.34
C ASN A 138 19.96 -2.75 -14.78
N GLY A 139 19.13 -1.76 -14.43
CA GLY A 139 17.75 -1.65 -14.84
C GLY A 139 17.56 -0.49 -15.81
N THR A 140 16.68 -0.68 -16.79
CA THR A 140 16.19 0.38 -17.67
C THR A 140 14.68 0.49 -17.56
N LEU A 141 14.14 1.67 -17.85
CA LEU A 141 12.70 1.81 -18.05
C LEU A 141 12.27 1.06 -19.31
N LYS A 142 11.06 0.52 -19.27
CA LYS A 142 10.45 -0.17 -20.41
C LYS A 142 9.13 0.52 -20.73
N LYS A 143 8.83 0.76 -22.01
CA LYS A 143 7.51 1.27 -22.41
C LYS A 143 6.40 0.26 -22.07
N GLY A 144 5.26 0.76 -21.58
CA GLY A 144 4.10 -0.02 -21.20
C GLY A 144 3.96 -0.21 -19.68
N TRP A 145 3.19 -1.22 -19.29
CA TRP A 145 2.94 -1.54 -17.89
C TRP A 145 4.16 -2.17 -17.21
N ASN A 146 4.59 -1.56 -16.11
CA ASN A 146 5.70 -2.04 -15.28
C ASN A 146 5.27 -2.07 -13.81
N ARG A 147 5.92 -2.93 -13.03
CA ARG A 147 5.65 -3.00 -11.60
C ARG A 147 6.42 -1.90 -10.87
N SER A 148 5.77 -1.16 -10.00
CA SER A 148 6.39 -0.19 -9.10
C SER A 148 7.25 -0.89 -8.03
N ALA A 149 8.20 -0.20 -7.41
CA ALA A 149 9.04 -0.74 -6.33
C ALA A 149 9.09 0.18 -5.10
N GLY A 150 9.79 -0.28 -4.05
CA GLY A 150 10.06 0.52 -2.84
C GLY A 150 8.98 0.46 -1.75
N TYR A 151 8.10 -0.54 -1.82
CA TYR A 151 7.06 -0.79 -0.82
C TYR A 151 7.03 -2.27 -0.39
N TYR A 152 6.70 -2.52 0.88
CA TYR A 152 6.47 -3.87 1.42
C TYR A 152 5.19 -4.50 0.86
N ARG A 153 4.91 -5.76 1.17
CA ARG A 153 3.72 -6.44 0.63
C ARG A 153 2.45 -5.67 0.97
N LEU A 154 1.71 -5.35 -0.10
CA LEU A 154 0.46 -4.62 -0.03
C LEU A 154 -0.70 -5.58 0.25
N ASP A 155 -1.61 -5.13 1.12
CA ASP A 155 -2.94 -5.72 1.27
C ASP A 155 -3.93 -4.98 0.34
N PRO A 156 -4.52 -5.66 -0.67
CA PRO A 156 -5.48 -5.05 -1.59
C PRO A 156 -6.72 -4.47 -0.92
N SER A 157 -7.11 -5.00 0.24
CA SER A 157 -8.31 -4.55 0.95
C SER A 157 -8.11 -3.22 1.69
N ARG A 158 -6.86 -2.74 1.81
CA ARG A 158 -6.48 -1.56 2.63
C ARG A 158 -5.86 -0.44 1.82
N ILE A 159 -5.47 -0.71 0.57
CA ILE A 159 -4.75 0.27 -0.23
C ILE A 159 -5.60 1.51 -0.48
N LYS A 160 -5.02 2.68 -0.22
CA LYS A 160 -5.54 3.97 -0.70
C LYS A 160 -4.38 4.75 -1.27
N ILE A 161 -4.63 5.52 -2.33
CA ILE A 161 -3.66 6.49 -2.85
C ILE A 161 -4.31 7.88 -2.81
N ARG A 162 -3.52 8.87 -2.39
CA ARG A 162 -3.90 10.28 -2.26
C ARG A 162 -2.82 11.16 -2.84
N SER A 163 -3.20 12.37 -3.23
CA SER A 163 -2.28 13.43 -3.58
C SER A 163 -2.88 14.75 -3.11
N PHE A 164 -2.02 15.68 -2.66
CA PHE A 164 -2.42 17.04 -2.33
C PHE A 164 -2.26 17.98 -3.54
N ASP A 165 -1.22 17.77 -4.35
CA ASP A 165 -0.81 18.65 -5.45
C ASP A 165 -0.97 18.02 -6.85
N GLY A 166 -1.47 16.78 -6.92
CA GLY A 166 -1.60 15.99 -8.14
C GLY A 166 -0.29 15.39 -8.66
N GLN A 167 0.84 15.62 -7.99
CA GLN A 167 2.17 15.18 -8.41
C GLN A 167 2.78 14.19 -7.42
N THR A 168 2.92 14.59 -6.15
CA THR A 168 3.40 13.70 -5.10
C THR A 168 2.25 12.81 -4.64
N LEU A 169 2.49 11.50 -4.67
CA LEU A 169 1.51 10.50 -4.28
C LEU A 169 1.84 9.91 -2.92
N PHE A 170 0.81 9.65 -2.14
CA PHE A 170 0.88 8.97 -0.85
C PHE A 170 0.06 7.70 -0.90
N MET A 171 0.68 6.57 -0.61
CA MET A 171 0.03 5.26 -0.53
C MET A 171 -0.11 4.86 0.93
N ILE A 172 -1.36 4.58 1.31
CA ILE A 172 -1.76 4.14 2.63
C ILE A 172 -2.00 2.63 2.57
N ASN A 173 -1.31 1.87 3.43
CA ASN A 173 -1.51 0.43 3.60
C ASN A 173 -1.09 0.01 5.02
N ASN A 174 -0.28 -1.05 5.16
CA ASN A 174 0.38 -1.34 6.45
C ASN A 174 1.30 -0.21 6.90
N TYR A 175 1.91 0.51 5.96
CA TYR A 175 2.71 1.70 6.21
C TYR A 175 2.26 2.85 5.30
N LEU A 176 2.73 4.06 5.58
CA LEU A 176 2.61 5.21 4.67
C LEU A 176 3.81 5.21 3.73
N TYR A 177 3.57 5.34 2.44
CA TYR A 177 4.61 5.52 1.44
C TYR A 177 4.38 6.79 0.65
N ARG A 178 5.47 7.38 0.15
CA ARG A 178 5.48 8.55 -0.72
C ARG A 178 6.13 8.21 -2.05
N SER A 179 5.64 8.79 -3.14
CA SER A 179 6.25 8.73 -4.47
C SER A 179 6.26 10.13 -5.09
N ASP A 180 7.43 10.57 -5.54
CA ASP A 180 7.62 11.85 -6.23
C ASP A 180 7.82 11.66 -7.76
N ASP A 181 7.67 10.44 -8.26
CA ASP A 181 7.93 10.04 -9.65
C ASP A 181 6.72 9.39 -10.33
N GLY A 182 5.51 9.78 -9.89
CA GLY A 182 4.26 9.34 -10.51
C GLY A 182 3.91 7.88 -10.25
N GLY A 183 4.46 7.30 -9.19
CA GLY A 183 4.20 5.92 -8.73
C GLY A 183 5.18 4.88 -9.25
N LEU A 184 6.29 5.28 -9.89
CA LEU A 184 7.36 4.38 -10.34
C LEU A 184 8.09 3.79 -9.12
N ASN A 185 8.54 4.66 -8.22
CA ASN A 185 9.22 4.34 -6.98
C ASN A 185 8.46 4.88 -5.77
N TRP A 186 8.47 4.12 -4.69
CA TRP A 186 7.86 4.49 -3.42
C TRP A 186 8.91 4.44 -2.31
N GLU A 187 8.77 5.31 -1.33
CA GLU A 187 9.62 5.35 -0.15
C GLU A 187 8.73 5.35 1.07
N LYS A 188 9.08 4.54 2.08
CA LYS A 188 8.34 4.53 3.34
C LYS A 188 8.54 5.86 4.05
N VAL A 189 7.44 6.48 4.46
CA VAL A 189 7.47 7.63 5.36
C VAL A 189 7.70 7.10 6.77
N GLU A 190 8.85 7.45 7.35
CA GLU A 190 9.24 6.96 8.67
C GLU A 190 8.55 7.75 9.80
N GLY A 191 8.56 7.17 11.00
CA GLY A 191 8.09 7.85 12.21
C GLY A 191 6.58 7.85 12.43
N VAL A 192 5.75 7.36 11.49
CA VAL A 192 4.29 7.25 11.69
C VAL A 192 3.99 6.34 12.90
N PRO A 193 3.38 6.86 13.99
CA PRO A 193 3.22 6.09 15.22
C PRO A 193 2.04 5.12 15.12
N HIS A 194 2.30 3.84 14.85
CA HIS A 194 1.29 2.78 14.80
C HIS A 194 1.93 1.40 15.07
N ASN A 195 1.15 0.46 15.59
CA ASN A 195 1.56 -0.95 15.72
C ASN A 195 0.80 -1.88 14.76
N GLY A 196 -0.28 -1.39 14.14
CA GLY A 196 -1.12 -2.15 13.21
C GLY A 196 -0.91 -1.73 11.76
N TYR A 197 -1.99 -1.30 11.11
CA TYR A 197 -1.99 -0.74 9.76
C TYR A 197 -2.57 0.67 9.79
N LEU A 198 -2.40 1.40 8.68
CA LEU A 198 -3.03 2.70 8.49
C LEU A 198 -4.40 2.49 7.85
N PHE A 199 -5.45 3.02 8.47
CA PHE A 199 -6.82 2.84 8.01
C PHE A 199 -7.16 3.79 6.85
N ASP A 200 -6.82 5.08 6.99
CA ASP A 200 -6.97 6.09 5.94
C ASP A 200 -6.03 7.26 6.20
N ALA A 201 -5.80 8.09 5.19
CA ALA A 201 -5.14 9.38 5.34
C ALA A 201 -5.72 10.41 4.38
N GLN A 202 -5.85 11.65 4.83
CA GLN A 202 -6.44 12.73 4.05
C GLN A 202 -5.73 14.06 4.37
N PHE A 203 -5.59 14.88 3.33
CA PHE A 203 -5.03 16.22 3.44
C PHE A 203 -6.14 17.24 3.74
N ASN A 204 -5.82 18.27 4.52
CA ASN A 204 -6.60 19.50 4.52
C ASN A 204 -6.17 20.43 3.37
N SER A 205 -6.83 21.59 3.20
CA SER A 205 -6.48 22.58 2.18
C SER A 205 -5.10 23.22 2.35
N GLN A 206 -4.47 23.07 3.51
CA GLN A 206 -3.14 23.63 3.82
C GLN A 206 -2.00 22.63 3.57
N GLY A 207 -2.32 21.39 3.19
CA GLY A 207 -1.33 20.34 2.98
C GLY A 207 -0.93 19.57 4.24
N THR A 208 -1.57 19.84 5.39
CA THR A 208 -1.43 18.99 6.59
C THR A 208 -2.02 17.62 6.31
N LEU A 209 -1.24 16.57 6.53
CA LEU A 209 -1.70 15.19 6.40
C LEU A 209 -2.20 14.68 7.74
N TYR A 210 -3.45 14.23 7.79
CA TYR A 210 -4.00 13.49 8.92
C TYR A 210 -4.08 12.01 8.57
N VAL A 211 -3.65 11.16 9.48
CA VAL A 211 -3.60 9.70 9.34
C VAL A 211 -4.43 9.09 10.44
N LEU A 212 -5.42 8.29 10.07
CA LEU A 212 -6.16 7.44 10.99
C LEU A 212 -5.47 6.07 11.07
N THR A 213 -4.95 5.75 12.24
CA THR A 213 -4.32 4.46 12.54
C THR A 213 -5.37 3.44 12.97
N SER A 214 -5.09 2.16 12.77
CA SER A 214 -6.01 1.08 13.20
C SER A 214 -6.15 0.95 14.72
N ASP A 215 -5.14 1.42 15.47
CA ASP A 215 -4.92 1.11 16.87
C ASP A 215 -4.80 2.32 17.81
N ASN A 216 -4.47 3.52 17.32
CA ASN A 216 -4.17 4.70 18.17
C ASN A 216 -4.86 5.99 17.69
N GLY A 217 -6.00 5.90 17.01
CA GLY A 217 -6.75 7.07 16.56
C GLY A 217 -6.03 7.89 15.49
N VAL A 218 -6.17 9.21 15.55
CA VAL A 218 -5.74 10.15 14.53
C VAL A 218 -4.43 10.82 14.94
N CYS A 219 -3.41 10.71 14.08
CA CYS A 219 -2.23 11.56 14.14
C CYS A 219 -2.14 12.48 12.92
N TYR A 220 -1.31 13.52 13.00
CA TYR A 220 -1.10 14.42 11.88
C TYR A 220 0.37 14.83 11.75
N THR A 221 0.71 15.37 10.58
CA THR A 221 2.03 15.92 10.27
C THR A 221 1.91 17.09 9.29
N ASN A 222 2.86 18.03 9.37
CA ASN A 222 3.05 19.11 8.39
C ASN A 222 4.35 18.96 7.58
N ASP A 223 5.25 18.07 8.00
CA ASP A 223 6.60 17.93 7.45
C ASP A 223 6.94 16.47 7.07
N PHE A 224 6.04 15.53 7.36
CA PHE A 224 6.22 14.08 7.17
C PHE A 224 7.33 13.45 8.02
N GLU A 225 7.85 14.18 9.01
CA GLU A 225 8.91 13.74 9.92
C GLU A 225 8.39 13.67 11.36
N ASN A 226 7.63 14.70 11.76
CA ASN A 226 7.08 14.84 13.10
C ASN A 226 5.59 14.51 13.09
N TRP A 227 5.18 13.67 14.04
CA TRP A 227 3.83 13.14 14.14
C TRP A 227 3.25 13.40 15.52
N GLU A 228 2.04 13.95 15.58
CA GLU A 228 1.35 14.25 16.82
C GLU A 228 -0.05 13.65 16.84
N PHE A 229 -0.44 13.02 17.95
CA PHE A 229 -1.80 12.52 18.14
C PHE A 229 -2.75 13.64 18.55
N ILE A 230 -3.97 13.58 18.00
CA ILE A 230 -5.05 14.55 18.26
C ILE A 230 -6.30 13.81 18.72
N ASN A 231 -6.19 12.94 19.72
CA ASN A 231 -7.28 12.04 20.16
C ASN A 231 -8.14 12.58 21.31
N ASN A 232 -7.95 13.85 21.70
CA ASN A 232 -8.60 14.40 22.89
C ASN A 232 -10.13 14.40 22.73
N GLY A 233 -10.84 13.68 23.60
CA GLY A 233 -12.30 13.52 23.56
C GLY A 233 -12.78 12.16 23.03
N PHE A 234 -11.91 11.33 22.46
CA PHE A 234 -12.26 9.94 22.15
C PHE A 234 -12.50 9.12 23.43
N VAL A 235 -13.58 8.33 23.44
CA VAL A 235 -13.80 7.30 24.47
C VAL A 235 -12.96 6.05 24.16
N LYS A 236 -12.72 5.80 22.87
CA LYS A 236 -11.93 4.70 22.32
C LYS A 236 -11.39 5.14 20.96
N ASP A 237 -10.16 4.72 20.66
CA ASP A 237 -9.38 5.17 19.51
C ASP A 237 -8.90 4.02 18.61
N ASN A 238 -9.47 2.83 18.75
CA ASN A 238 -9.13 1.66 17.94
C ASN A 238 -10.36 1.10 17.20
N ASN A 239 -10.09 0.28 16.18
CA ASN A 239 -11.08 -0.25 15.23
C ASN A 239 -11.86 0.85 14.49
N PRO A 240 -11.15 1.75 13.79
CA PRO A 240 -11.81 2.76 12.96
C PRO A 240 -12.68 2.13 11.86
N THR A 241 -13.77 2.80 11.53
CA THR A 241 -14.72 2.39 10.48
C THR A 241 -14.93 3.45 9.41
N CYS A 242 -14.67 4.73 9.68
CA CYS A 242 -14.65 5.78 8.66
C CYS A 242 -13.78 6.98 9.06
N PHE A 243 -13.33 7.75 8.07
CA PHE A 243 -12.53 8.97 8.26
C PHE A 243 -12.85 10.03 7.20
N LEU A 244 -12.92 11.30 7.59
CA LEU A 244 -13.08 12.42 6.68
C LEU A 244 -12.42 13.68 7.24
N VAL A 245 -11.59 14.34 6.42
CA VAL A 245 -10.95 15.62 6.74
C VAL A 245 -11.48 16.71 5.83
N ARG A 246 -11.94 17.82 6.42
CA ARG A 246 -12.38 19.04 5.74
C ARG A 246 -11.90 20.26 6.51
N ASP A 247 -10.64 20.61 6.29
CA ASP A 247 -9.97 21.71 6.99
C ASP A 247 -10.02 21.52 8.51
N GLU A 248 -10.65 22.44 9.22
CA GLU A 248 -10.76 22.40 10.69
C GLU A 248 -11.77 21.35 11.17
N VAL A 249 -12.67 20.92 10.28
CA VAL A 249 -13.73 19.97 10.57
C VAL A 249 -13.31 18.58 10.13
N MET A 250 -13.31 17.63 11.07
CA MET A 250 -13.00 16.24 10.77
C MET A 250 -13.99 15.32 11.44
N TYR A 251 -14.13 14.13 10.87
CA TYR A 251 -15.00 13.09 11.36
C TYR A 251 -14.25 11.77 11.39
N VAL A 252 -14.48 11.00 12.45
CA VAL A 252 -14.00 9.63 12.57
C VAL A 252 -15.09 8.79 13.20
N SER A 253 -15.21 7.53 12.81
CA SER A 253 -16.04 6.58 13.56
C SER A 253 -15.25 5.35 13.95
N PHE A 254 -15.67 4.73 15.04
CA PHE A 254 -15.10 3.49 15.53
C PHE A 254 -16.21 2.46 15.73
N TYR A 255 -15.90 1.20 15.47
CA TYR A 255 -16.87 0.10 15.59
C TYR A 255 -17.46 0.02 17.00
N GLY A 256 -18.79 0.07 17.09
CA GLY A 256 -19.56 0.04 18.33
C GLY A 256 -19.64 1.39 19.09
N GLU A 257 -18.80 2.36 18.76
CA GLU A 257 -18.80 3.67 19.40
C GLU A 257 -19.59 4.71 18.60
N GLY A 258 -19.69 4.55 17.28
CA GLY A 258 -20.32 5.54 16.42
C GLY A 258 -19.33 6.64 16.01
N ILE A 259 -19.86 7.80 15.64
CA ILE A 259 -19.11 8.89 15.01
C ILE A 259 -18.72 10.00 16.00
N TYR A 260 -17.51 10.52 15.82
CA TYR A 260 -16.95 11.68 16.48
C TYR A 260 -16.68 12.79 15.46
N LYS A 261 -16.75 14.03 15.91
CA LYS A 261 -16.49 15.24 15.12
C LYS A 261 -15.54 16.15 15.89
N THR A 262 -14.67 16.83 15.16
CA THR A 262 -13.95 18.01 15.64
C THR A 262 -14.29 19.18 14.72
N VAL A 263 -14.24 20.39 15.25
CA VAL A 263 -14.32 21.65 14.48
C VAL A 263 -13.10 22.56 14.73
N ASN A 264 -12.07 22.05 15.41
CA ASN A 264 -10.91 22.82 15.84
C ASN A 264 -9.60 22.06 15.58
N GLN A 265 -9.51 21.39 14.43
CA GLN A 265 -8.32 20.65 13.97
C GLN A 265 -7.86 19.53 14.94
N GLY A 266 -8.81 18.90 15.65
CA GLY A 266 -8.54 17.76 16.52
C GLY A 266 -8.10 18.12 17.94
N LYS A 267 -8.14 19.42 18.32
CA LYS A 267 -7.89 19.83 19.71
C LYS A 267 -8.92 19.22 20.67
N PHE A 268 -10.16 19.04 20.21
CA PHE A 268 -11.19 18.31 20.95
C PHE A 268 -12.20 17.65 20.00
N TRP A 269 -12.55 16.40 20.28
CA TRP A 269 -13.55 15.62 19.57
C TRP A 269 -14.81 15.45 20.41
N GLU A 270 -15.96 15.76 19.81
CA GLU A 270 -17.28 15.50 20.36
C GLU A 270 -17.90 14.25 19.73
N LYS A 271 -18.51 13.41 20.55
CA LYS A 271 -19.28 12.25 20.07
C LYS A 271 -20.63 12.74 19.51
N LEU A 272 -20.93 12.41 18.27
CA LEU A 272 -22.23 12.74 17.67
C LEU A 272 -23.27 11.67 18.00
N HIS A 273 -24.48 12.11 18.31
CA HIS A 273 -25.59 11.23 18.63
C HIS A 273 -26.42 10.92 17.39
N VAL A 274 -26.10 9.81 16.72
CA VAL A 274 -26.95 9.24 15.66
C VAL A 274 -28.01 8.34 16.30
N LYS A 275 -29.28 8.55 15.96
CA LYS A 275 -30.40 7.79 16.55
C LYS A 275 -30.17 6.29 16.44
N ASN A 276 -30.45 5.56 17.51
CA ASN A 276 -30.26 4.10 17.65
C ASN A 276 -28.81 3.60 17.56
N ASN A 277 -27.82 4.51 17.53
CA ASN A 277 -26.38 4.20 17.44
C ASN A 277 -26.08 3.08 16.42
N PRO A 278 -26.13 3.39 15.11
CA PRO A 278 -25.95 2.38 14.09
C PRO A 278 -24.62 1.65 14.27
N GLY A 279 -24.67 0.32 14.32
CA GLY A 279 -23.56 -0.50 14.83
C GLY A 279 -22.25 -0.37 14.06
N SER A 280 -22.31 -0.07 12.75
CA SER A 280 -21.13 0.24 11.92
C SER A 280 -21.46 1.32 10.90
N ILE A 281 -20.72 2.43 10.95
CA ILE A 281 -20.73 3.48 9.94
C ILE A 281 -19.46 3.30 9.11
N ASN A 282 -19.60 2.88 7.86
CA ASN A 282 -18.45 2.49 7.03
C ASN A 282 -18.03 3.58 6.05
N HIS A 283 -18.96 4.46 5.68
CA HIS A 283 -18.65 5.61 4.83
C HIS A 283 -19.24 6.88 5.38
N ILE A 284 -18.53 7.97 5.13
CA ILE A 284 -18.96 9.33 5.38
C ILE A 284 -18.61 10.19 4.17
N ALA A 285 -19.49 11.10 3.82
CA ALA A 285 -19.19 12.19 2.91
C ALA A 285 -19.95 13.44 3.32
N CYS A 286 -19.40 14.60 2.96
CA CYS A 286 -20.13 15.85 3.06
C CYS A 286 -20.51 16.35 1.68
N HIS A 287 -21.75 16.79 1.55
CA HIS A 287 -22.20 17.50 0.38
C HIS A 287 -21.53 18.88 0.26
N PRO A 288 -21.39 19.44 -0.96
CA PRO A 288 -20.96 20.82 -1.16
C PRO A 288 -21.79 21.86 -0.39
N ASN A 289 -23.08 21.59 -0.15
CA ASN A 289 -23.98 22.49 0.61
C ASN A 289 -23.80 22.40 2.15
N GLY A 290 -22.94 21.49 2.65
CA GLY A 290 -22.71 21.28 4.07
C GLY A 290 -23.48 20.12 4.72
N ASP A 291 -24.40 19.47 4.00
CA ASP A 291 -25.10 18.27 4.49
C ASP A 291 -24.10 17.12 4.73
N ILE A 292 -24.34 16.30 5.75
CA ILE A 292 -23.50 15.16 6.12
C ILE A 292 -24.26 13.87 5.84
N TYR A 293 -23.58 12.93 5.19
CA TYR A 293 -24.09 11.60 4.88
C TYR A 293 -23.25 10.54 5.58
N LEU A 294 -23.93 9.65 6.31
CA LEU A 294 -23.33 8.45 6.89
C LEU A 294 -23.98 7.23 6.29
N VAL A 295 -23.16 6.25 5.93
CA VAL A 295 -23.63 5.02 5.28
C VAL A 295 -23.31 3.82 6.16
N GLU A 296 -24.33 3.02 6.43
CA GLU A 296 -24.23 1.71 7.06
C GLU A 296 -23.90 0.62 6.03
N ASP A 297 -23.46 -0.56 6.48
CA ASP A 297 -23.13 -1.69 5.60
C ASP A 297 -24.22 -2.04 4.58
N TYR A 298 -25.50 -1.99 4.97
CA TYR A 298 -26.57 -2.56 4.15
C TYR A 298 -27.29 -1.50 3.31
N GLN A 299 -28.33 -0.86 3.85
CA GLN A 299 -29.24 -0.02 3.05
C GLN A 299 -29.57 1.31 3.72
N GLY A 300 -28.91 1.62 4.84
CA GLY A 300 -29.17 2.82 5.64
C GLY A 300 -28.28 3.99 5.20
N LEU A 301 -28.90 5.06 4.72
CA LEU A 301 -28.27 6.37 4.54
C LEU A 301 -28.81 7.32 5.61
N TRP A 302 -27.95 7.74 6.54
CA TRP A 302 -28.28 8.78 7.50
C TRP A 302 -27.85 10.14 6.98
N VAL A 303 -28.78 11.09 7.01
CA VAL A 303 -28.57 12.46 6.53
C VAL A 303 -28.73 13.44 7.67
N SER A 304 -27.77 14.34 7.83
CA SER A 304 -27.89 15.52 8.69
C SER A 304 -27.75 16.79 7.87
N LYS A 305 -28.70 17.71 8.06
CA LYS A 305 -28.72 19.05 7.43
C LYS A 305 -28.32 20.18 8.38
N ASP A 306 -27.99 19.83 9.61
CA ASP A 306 -27.70 20.73 10.73
C ASP A 306 -26.38 20.36 11.41
N GLN A 307 -25.40 19.96 10.60
CA GLN A 307 -24.02 19.67 11.00
C GLN A 307 -23.86 18.57 12.06
N GLY A 308 -24.78 17.61 12.09
CA GLY A 308 -24.75 16.44 12.95
C GLY A 308 -25.65 16.51 14.18
N ALA A 309 -26.46 17.56 14.33
CA ALA A 309 -27.37 17.70 15.47
C ALA A 309 -28.60 16.78 15.35
N LEU A 310 -29.18 16.66 14.15
CA LEU A 310 -30.29 15.76 13.84
C LEU A 310 -29.96 14.89 12.63
N TRP A 311 -30.48 13.66 12.69
CA TRP A 311 -30.25 12.63 11.68
C TRP A 311 -31.57 12.04 11.18
N LYS A 312 -31.71 11.96 9.87
CA LYS A 312 -32.82 11.30 9.18
C LYS A 312 -32.31 10.08 8.44
N LEU A 313 -32.90 8.91 8.72
CA LEU A 313 -32.62 7.68 7.99
C LEU A 313 -33.43 7.63 6.68
N ILE A 314 -32.74 7.31 5.59
CA ILE A 314 -33.28 7.05 4.26
C ILE A 314 -32.91 5.61 3.89
N TYR A 315 -33.89 4.84 3.42
CA TYR A 315 -33.69 3.46 2.99
C TYR A 315 -33.43 3.39 1.48
N LEU A 316 -32.32 2.77 1.08
CA LEU A 316 -31.86 2.72 -0.32
C LEU A 316 -32.26 1.44 -1.06
N ASN A 317 -33.32 0.74 -0.62
CA ASN A 317 -33.66 -0.62 -1.05
C ASN A 317 -33.79 -0.81 -2.58
N SER A 318 -34.19 0.24 -3.30
CA SER A 318 -34.33 0.22 -4.77
C SER A 318 -33.04 0.53 -5.53
N TYR A 319 -31.99 0.97 -4.84
CA TYR A 319 -30.76 1.53 -5.41
C TYR A 319 -29.47 0.89 -4.88
N VAL A 320 -29.59 -0.06 -3.96
CA VAL A 320 -28.48 -0.80 -3.37
C VAL A 320 -28.86 -2.26 -3.27
N ASN A 321 -27.97 -3.13 -3.76
CA ASN A 321 -28.14 -4.56 -3.64
C ASN A 321 -27.29 -5.11 -2.49
N TYR A 322 -27.96 -5.68 -1.49
CA TYR A 322 -27.41 -6.28 -0.27
C TYR A 322 -26.50 -5.37 0.58
N LYS A 323 -25.22 -5.24 0.23
CA LYS A 323 -24.20 -4.51 1.00
C LYS A 323 -23.55 -3.43 0.15
N ILE A 324 -23.37 -2.24 0.72
CA ILE A 324 -22.61 -1.12 0.15
C ILE A 324 -21.11 -1.35 0.41
N GLU A 325 -20.31 -1.25 -0.64
CA GLU A 325 -18.85 -1.40 -0.60
C GLU A 325 -18.12 -0.07 -0.82
N ASP A 326 -18.78 0.92 -1.44
CA ASP A 326 -18.23 2.26 -1.54
C ASP A 326 -19.30 3.33 -1.71
N PHE A 327 -18.97 4.55 -1.29
CA PHE A 327 -19.84 5.72 -1.35
C PHE A 327 -19.04 6.99 -1.65
N LYS A 328 -19.49 7.76 -2.64
CA LYS A 328 -18.90 9.06 -3.02
C LYS A 328 -19.97 10.09 -3.36
N ILE A 329 -19.59 11.36 -3.25
CA ILE A 329 -20.38 12.51 -3.69
C ILE A 329 -19.54 13.29 -4.69
N ASP A 330 -20.09 13.65 -5.85
CA ASP A 330 -19.41 14.53 -6.81
C ASP A 330 -19.55 16.01 -6.44
N ASP A 331 -18.81 16.87 -7.15
CA ASP A 331 -18.85 18.33 -6.93
C ASP A 331 -20.21 18.96 -7.21
N LYS A 332 -21.11 18.25 -7.90
CA LYS A 332 -22.49 18.67 -8.17
C LYS A 332 -23.47 18.17 -7.11
N GLY A 333 -23.01 17.33 -6.17
CA GLY A 333 -23.82 16.79 -5.09
C GLY A 333 -24.47 15.44 -5.36
N PHE A 334 -24.26 14.82 -6.52
CA PHE A 334 -24.82 13.49 -6.80
C PHE A 334 -24.16 12.43 -5.93
N LEU A 335 -24.99 11.52 -5.43
CA LEU A 335 -24.59 10.44 -4.54
C LEU A 335 -24.34 9.17 -5.35
N TYR A 336 -23.19 8.54 -5.18
CA TYR A 336 -22.78 7.32 -5.87
C TYR A 336 -22.59 6.18 -4.88
N PHE A 337 -23.25 5.05 -5.11
CA PHE A 337 -23.12 3.87 -4.26
C PHE A 337 -22.68 2.67 -5.09
N GLY A 338 -21.56 2.07 -4.68
CA GLY A 338 -21.11 0.77 -5.18
C GLY A 338 -21.57 -0.30 -4.20
N SER A 339 -22.22 -1.36 -4.70
CA SER A 339 -22.78 -2.41 -3.86
C SER A 339 -22.60 -3.80 -4.45
N HIS A 340 -23.03 -4.82 -3.71
CA HIS A 340 -23.05 -6.23 -4.15
C HIS A 340 -23.92 -6.43 -5.39
N GLY A 341 -23.85 -7.61 -6.01
CA GLY A 341 -24.47 -7.86 -7.31
C GLY A 341 -23.78 -7.09 -8.45
N ALA A 342 -22.56 -6.63 -8.20
CA ALA A 342 -21.81 -5.76 -9.09
C ALA A 342 -22.70 -4.61 -9.60
N SER A 343 -23.24 -3.81 -8.68
CA SER A 343 -24.11 -2.69 -9.03
C SER A 343 -23.57 -1.35 -8.58
N ILE A 344 -23.85 -0.32 -9.38
CA ILE A 344 -23.58 1.08 -9.06
C ILE A 344 -24.85 1.90 -9.24
N SER A 345 -25.16 2.78 -8.29
CA SER A 345 -26.26 3.73 -8.42
C SER A 345 -25.79 5.16 -8.34
N LYS A 346 -26.56 6.05 -8.99
CA LYS A 346 -26.39 7.51 -8.96
C LYS A 346 -27.71 8.13 -8.55
N LEU A 347 -27.74 8.81 -7.41
CA LEU A 347 -28.95 9.40 -6.83
C LEU A 347 -28.86 10.91 -6.70
N SER A 348 -29.99 11.59 -6.90
CA SER A 348 -30.14 13.01 -6.62
C SER A 348 -30.12 13.26 -5.10
N PRO A 349 -29.40 14.29 -4.61
CA PRO A 349 -29.39 14.64 -3.19
C PRO A 349 -30.72 15.26 -2.71
N GLU A 350 -31.61 15.65 -3.63
CA GLU A 350 -32.88 16.32 -3.30
C GLU A 350 -33.95 15.35 -2.80
N ASN A 351 -34.12 14.21 -3.49
CA ASN A 351 -35.15 13.21 -3.23
C ASN A 351 -34.60 11.80 -2.99
N TYR A 352 -33.29 11.58 -3.16
CA TYR A 352 -32.63 10.27 -3.03
C TYR A 352 -33.13 9.23 -4.03
N GLU A 353 -33.58 9.69 -5.20
CA GLU A 353 -33.98 8.85 -6.33
C GLU A 353 -32.99 9.01 -7.48
N GLY A 354 -32.92 8.00 -8.35
CA GLY A 354 -32.06 8.05 -9.52
C GLY A 354 -32.01 6.73 -10.28
N GLU A 355 -30.83 6.37 -10.77
CA GLU A 355 -30.60 5.21 -11.62
C GLU A 355 -29.66 4.20 -10.96
N ILE A 356 -29.82 2.92 -11.30
CA ILE A 356 -28.96 1.82 -10.88
C ILE A 356 -28.56 1.00 -12.11
N HIS A 357 -27.28 0.68 -12.21
CA HIS A 357 -26.71 -0.21 -13.22
C HIS A 357 -26.20 -1.48 -12.55
N ILE A 358 -26.57 -2.64 -13.09
CA ILE A 358 -26.27 -3.95 -12.51
C ILE A 358 -25.53 -4.79 -13.56
N TYR A 359 -24.30 -5.21 -13.24
CA TYR A 359 -23.47 -6.03 -14.12
C TYR A 359 -23.64 -7.52 -13.88
N PHE A 360 -24.24 -7.92 -12.76
CA PHE A 360 -24.48 -9.33 -12.46
C PHE A 360 -25.75 -9.56 -11.63
N TYR A 361 -26.69 -10.31 -12.21
CA TYR A 361 -27.93 -10.69 -11.55
C TYR A 361 -27.80 -12.07 -10.89
N ASN A 362 -27.27 -12.12 -9.66
CA ASN A 362 -27.48 -13.26 -8.76
C ASN A 362 -27.26 -12.83 -7.31
N ASN A 363 -28.34 -12.74 -6.53
CA ASN A 363 -28.38 -12.27 -5.12
C ASN A 363 -27.69 -13.23 -4.12
N THR A 364 -26.72 -14.04 -4.54
CA THR A 364 -26.22 -15.18 -3.75
C THR A 364 -24.70 -15.23 -3.56
N ARG A 365 -23.92 -14.24 -4.03
CA ARG A 365 -22.47 -14.26 -3.85
C ARG A 365 -21.91 -12.93 -3.34
N ASN A 366 -21.38 -12.96 -2.12
CA ASN A 366 -20.66 -11.87 -1.46
C ASN A 366 -19.38 -11.41 -2.20
N ASN A 367 -19.01 -12.08 -3.30
CA ASN A 367 -17.74 -11.85 -3.99
C ASN A 367 -17.92 -11.05 -5.29
N GLN A 368 -19.10 -10.48 -5.53
CA GLN A 368 -19.33 -9.61 -6.69
C GLN A 368 -19.90 -8.27 -6.28
N PHE A 369 -19.17 -7.21 -6.57
CA PHE A 369 -19.48 -5.88 -6.08
C PHE A 369 -18.82 -4.78 -6.92
N VAL A 370 -19.31 -3.57 -6.75
CA VAL A 370 -18.64 -2.36 -7.22
C VAL A 370 -18.03 -1.64 -6.03
N ASN A 371 -16.75 -1.28 -6.13
CA ASN A 371 -16.05 -0.47 -5.14
C ASN A 371 -15.08 0.50 -5.83
N ASN A 372 -14.26 1.19 -5.01
CA ASN A 372 -13.22 2.10 -5.46
C ASN A 372 -13.71 3.17 -6.45
N ILE A 373 -14.85 3.79 -6.10
CA ILE A 373 -15.41 4.90 -6.85
C ILE A 373 -14.45 6.08 -6.73
N THR A 374 -13.95 6.54 -7.87
CA THR A 374 -13.00 7.64 -7.99
C THR A 374 -13.62 8.71 -8.88
N ILE A 375 -13.58 9.95 -8.41
CA ILE A 375 -14.07 11.10 -9.15
C ILE A 375 -12.84 11.95 -9.45
N GLU A 376 -12.51 12.08 -10.73
CA GLU A 376 -11.32 12.82 -11.18
C GLU A 376 -11.70 13.64 -12.41
N ASN A 377 -11.38 14.94 -12.39
CA ASN A 377 -11.77 15.89 -13.45
C ASN A 377 -13.28 15.87 -13.80
N GLY A 378 -14.14 15.64 -12.80
CA GLY A 378 -15.60 15.56 -12.96
C GLY A 378 -16.11 14.26 -13.60
N GLU A 379 -15.24 13.30 -13.89
CA GLU A 379 -15.62 11.98 -14.39
C GLU A 379 -15.62 10.94 -13.25
N VAL A 380 -16.56 10.02 -13.31
CA VAL A 380 -16.72 8.95 -12.31
C VAL A 380 -16.21 7.64 -12.88
N TYR A 381 -15.18 7.10 -12.24
CA TYR A 381 -14.61 5.78 -12.48
C TYR A 381 -14.93 4.86 -11.32
N TYR A 382 -15.06 3.56 -11.59
CA TYR A 382 -15.35 2.58 -10.54
C TYR A 382 -14.83 1.19 -10.93
N LEU A 383 -14.51 0.39 -9.93
CA LEU A 383 -14.03 -0.97 -10.13
C LEU A 383 -15.20 -1.94 -10.03
N VAL A 384 -15.45 -2.67 -11.11
CA VAL A 384 -16.41 -3.77 -11.12
C VAL A 384 -15.66 -5.07 -10.84
N ASN A 385 -15.99 -5.72 -9.72
CA ASN A 385 -15.48 -7.03 -9.35
C ASN A 385 -16.55 -8.08 -9.65
N ASN A 386 -16.44 -8.77 -10.79
CA ASN A 386 -17.36 -9.85 -11.16
C ASN A 386 -16.64 -10.94 -11.97
N MET A 387 -17.31 -12.09 -12.18
CA MET A 387 -16.68 -13.25 -12.84
C MET A 387 -16.62 -13.16 -14.38
N HIS A 388 -17.32 -12.21 -15.00
CA HIS A 388 -17.50 -12.18 -16.46
C HIS A 388 -16.73 -11.03 -17.13
N TYR A 389 -16.85 -9.84 -16.58
CA TYR A 389 -16.29 -8.58 -17.11
C TYR A 389 -15.73 -7.70 -15.98
N PRO A 390 -14.73 -8.17 -15.20
CA PRO A 390 -14.10 -7.34 -14.18
C PRO A 390 -13.27 -6.23 -14.81
N GLY A 391 -13.11 -5.11 -14.11
CA GLY A 391 -12.22 -4.03 -14.52
C GLY A 391 -12.74 -2.64 -14.18
N ILE A 392 -12.11 -1.63 -14.77
CA ILE A 392 -12.43 -0.22 -14.53
C ILE A 392 -13.50 0.23 -15.52
N TYR A 393 -14.60 0.76 -14.99
CA TYR A 393 -15.71 1.28 -15.76
C TYR A 393 -15.82 2.79 -15.54
N SER A 394 -16.50 3.47 -16.46
CA SER A 394 -16.80 4.90 -16.32
C SER A 394 -18.22 5.22 -16.73
N ILE A 395 -18.84 6.15 -15.99
CA ILE A 395 -20.17 6.68 -16.31
C ILE A 395 -20.11 7.51 -17.60
N ALA A 396 -19.03 8.28 -17.81
CA ALA A 396 -18.84 9.06 -19.03
C ALA A 396 -18.70 8.16 -20.27
N ASN A 397 -18.19 6.94 -20.09
CA ASN A 397 -18.15 5.91 -21.12
C ASN A 397 -19.46 5.09 -21.20
N ASN A 398 -20.61 5.73 -20.93
CA ASN A 398 -21.93 5.09 -20.92
C ASN A 398 -22.00 3.80 -20.08
N TRP A 399 -21.41 3.83 -18.89
CA TRP A 399 -21.39 2.70 -17.94
C TRP A 399 -20.66 1.46 -18.48
N GLN A 400 -19.67 1.64 -19.37
CA GLN A 400 -18.92 0.55 -19.98
C GLN A 400 -17.48 0.43 -19.45
N LEU A 401 -16.92 -0.76 -19.61
CA LEU A 401 -15.52 -1.09 -19.34
C LEU A 401 -14.60 -0.19 -20.16
N ILE A 402 -13.54 0.31 -19.54
CA ILE A 402 -12.47 1.04 -20.20
C ILE A 402 -11.32 0.08 -20.45
N ASP A 403 -10.86 0.01 -21.70
CA ASP A 403 -9.65 -0.73 -22.04
C ASP A 403 -8.41 0.12 -21.80
N ILE A 404 -7.67 -0.22 -20.73
CA ILE A 404 -6.39 0.42 -20.38
C ILE A 404 -5.18 -0.43 -20.83
N ASN A 405 -5.39 -1.44 -21.68
CA ASN A 405 -4.37 -2.38 -22.16
C ASN A 405 -3.58 -3.08 -21.04
N PHE A 406 -4.18 -3.22 -19.84
CA PHE A 406 -3.59 -3.94 -18.72
C PHE A 406 -4.01 -5.42 -18.74
N LYS A 407 -3.07 -6.33 -18.48
CA LYS A 407 -3.34 -7.78 -18.48
C LYS A 407 -3.54 -8.32 -17.07
N GLY A 408 -4.73 -8.82 -16.79
CA GLY A 408 -5.07 -9.51 -15.55
C GLY A 408 -6.17 -8.80 -14.77
N GLN A 409 -6.57 -9.42 -13.66
CA GLN A 409 -7.55 -8.83 -12.74
C GLN A 409 -6.95 -7.61 -12.04
N ILE A 410 -7.79 -6.58 -11.87
CA ILE A 410 -7.48 -5.35 -11.17
C ILE A 410 -8.17 -5.41 -9.82
N ASP A 411 -7.41 -5.28 -8.73
CA ASP A 411 -7.95 -5.30 -7.36
C ASP A 411 -8.14 -3.89 -6.80
N PHE A 412 -7.38 -2.92 -7.32
CA PHE A 412 -7.50 -1.50 -7.00
C PHE A 412 -6.94 -0.68 -8.17
N PHE A 413 -7.43 0.55 -8.33
CA PHE A 413 -6.82 1.52 -9.23
C PHE A 413 -6.77 2.91 -8.59
N TYR A 414 -5.83 3.72 -9.04
CA TYR A 414 -5.81 5.16 -8.78
C TYR A 414 -5.75 5.90 -10.10
N ARG A 415 -6.66 6.83 -10.30
CA ARG A 415 -6.67 7.74 -11.45
C ARG A 415 -5.76 8.92 -11.11
N LYS A 416 -4.66 9.08 -11.85
CA LYS A 416 -3.76 10.21 -11.68
C LYS A 416 -4.32 11.46 -12.37
N ALA A 417 -3.91 12.63 -11.91
CA ALA A 417 -4.30 13.93 -12.48
C ALA A 417 -3.86 14.09 -13.95
N ASP A 418 -2.75 13.44 -14.35
CA ASP A 418 -2.25 13.38 -15.73
C ASP A 418 -3.11 12.52 -16.67
N GLY A 419 -4.14 11.85 -16.15
CA GLY A 419 -5.01 10.98 -16.92
C GLY A 419 -4.44 9.58 -17.17
N ASN A 420 -3.35 9.19 -16.50
CA ASN A 420 -2.88 7.81 -16.45
C ASN A 420 -3.43 7.08 -15.21
N PHE A 421 -3.20 5.76 -15.15
CA PHE A 421 -3.63 4.92 -14.03
C PHE A 421 -2.44 4.31 -13.29
N LEU A 422 -2.59 4.18 -11.98
CA LEU A 422 -1.90 3.14 -11.21
C LEU A 422 -2.88 2.00 -10.98
N VAL A 423 -2.39 0.76 -11.05
CA VAL A 423 -3.22 -0.44 -10.95
C VAL A 423 -2.58 -1.41 -9.98
N LEU A 424 -3.34 -1.87 -8.99
CA LEU A 424 -2.95 -2.98 -8.13
C LEU A 424 -3.50 -4.29 -8.70
N LYS A 425 -2.63 -5.29 -8.77
CA LYS A 425 -2.99 -6.68 -9.01
C LYS A 425 -2.28 -7.54 -7.98
N GLU A 426 -3.04 -8.36 -7.27
CA GLU A 426 -2.60 -9.15 -6.12
C GLU A 426 -1.83 -8.24 -5.16
N ASN A 427 -0.54 -8.46 -4.93
CA ASN A 427 0.29 -7.63 -4.06
C ASN A 427 1.26 -6.70 -4.83
N GLY A 428 1.02 -6.50 -6.14
CA GLY A 428 1.86 -5.68 -7.00
C GLY A 428 1.14 -4.43 -7.49
N LEU A 429 1.71 -3.26 -7.21
CA LEU A 429 1.31 -2.00 -7.83
C LEU A 429 2.04 -1.81 -9.16
N TYR A 430 1.33 -1.36 -10.17
CA TYR A 430 1.82 -1.17 -11.54
C TYR A 430 1.54 0.25 -12.02
N TYR A 431 2.50 0.80 -12.75
CA TYR A 431 2.42 2.09 -13.43
C TYR A 431 2.61 1.89 -14.94
N TYR A 432 2.07 2.81 -15.73
CA TYR A 432 2.29 2.85 -17.17
C TYR A 432 3.40 3.85 -17.49
N ASN A 433 4.40 3.40 -18.27
CA ASN A 433 5.45 4.24 -18.81
C ASN A 433 5.20 4.46 -20.31
N GLU A 434 5.11 5.72 -20.75
CA GLU A 434 4.71 6.08 -22.11
C GLU A 434 5.74 5.80 -23.21
#